data_AF-A0A935XA74-F1
#
_entry.id   AF-A0A935XA74-F1
#
_cell.length_a   1.000
_cell.length_b   1.000
_cell.length_c   1.000
_cell.angle_alpha   90.00
_cell.angle_beta   90.00
_cell.angle_gamma   90.00
#
_symmetry.space_group_name_H-M   'P 1'
#
loop_
_entity.id
_entity.type
_entity.pdbx_description
1 polymer ?
#
loop_
_entity_poly.entity_id
_entity_poly.type
_entity_poly.pdbx_seq_one_letter_code
_entity_poly.pdbx_strand_id
1 'polypeptide(L)'
;MAITDGDRAQGERARSALIGSVGITFAVVGLAIWLSRQMPPESGPSLGGELTSVQDKALSEALGLTKLLIGWSLGVVGAVGFFLKGTAESKLTLRPQDLVVFGVSALLALIAVLLGCQVLSNAVLLLHLNRNPVGDPIVDPYLKWQYRALVASVLVLILAGLQFFWRDGEGNATTTTPAAP
;
A
#
# COMPACT_ATOMS: atom_id res chain seq x y z
N MET A 1 -30.83 31.64 14.49
CA MET A 1 -30.30 30.33 14.03
C MET A 1 -29.03 30.06 14.81
N ALA A 2 -29.12 29.27 15.87
CA ALA A 2 -27.96 28.90 16.68
C ALA A 2 -27.26 27.71 16.00
N ILE A 3 -26.07 27.94 15.48
CA ILE A 3 -25.17 26.86 15.04
C ILE A 3 -24.77 26.13 16.32
N THR A 4 -25.32 24.93 16.50
CA THR A 4 -25.07 24.11 17.69
C THR A 4 -23.62 23.62 17.69
N ASP A 5 -23.01 23.45 18.87
CA ASP A 5 -21.62 22.99 19.00
C ASP A 5 -21.35 21.63 18.33
N GLY A 6 -22.40 20.85 18.04
CA GLY A 6 -22.33 19.64 17.23
C GLY A 6 -21.85 19.89 15.79
N ASP A 7 -22.29 20.97 15.14
CA ASP A 7 -21.87 21.32 13.78
C ASP A 7 -20.38 21.74 13.73
N ARG A 8 -19.89 22.39 14.79
CA ARG A 8 -18.47 22.76 14.91
C ARG A 8 -17.59 21.53 15.12
N ALA A 9 -17.98 20.63 16.01
CA ALA A 9 -17.25 19.40 16.27
C ALA A 9 -17.23 18.46 15.04
N GLN A 10 -18.31 18.42 14.26
CA GLN A 10 -18.39 17.65 13.03
C GLN A 10 -17.55 18.28 11.90
N GLY A 11 -17.51 19.61 11.82
CA GLY A 11 -16.63 20.34 10.91
C GLY A 11 -15.13 20.18 11.20
N GLU A 12 -14.74 20.14 12.48
CA GLU A 12 -13.35 19.90 12.89
C GLU A 12 -12.88 18.48 12.60
N ARG A 13 -13.75 17.46 12.79
CA ARG A 13 -13.46 16.07 12.42
C ARG A 13 -13.33 15.88 10.91
N ALA A 14 -14.18 16.54 10.13
CA ALA A 14 -14.08 16.53 8.67
C ALA A 14 -12.77 17.18 8.21
N ARG A 15 -12.38 18.32 8.82
CA ARG A 15 -11.11 18.99 8.52
C ARG A 15 -9.89 18.16 8.91
N SER A 16 -9.88 17.50 10.06
CA SER A 16 -8.75 16.68 10.48
C SER A 16 -8.59 15.43 9.60
N ALA A 17 -9.69 14.80 9.18
CA ALA A 17 -9.67 13.70 8.22
C ALA A 17 -9.16 14.14 6.84
N LEU A 18 -9.58 15.33 6.38
CA LEU A 18 -9.16 15.88 5.08
C LEU A 18 -7.68 16.28 5.11
N ILE A 19 -7.20 16.92 6.17
CA ILE A 19 -5.79 17.26 6.39
C ILE A 19 -4.94 15.97 6.48
N GLY A 20 -5.43 14.93 7.15
CA GLY A 20 -4.77 13.62 7.20
C GLY A 20 -4.64 12.99 5.81
N SER A 21 -5.71 12.99 5.01
CA SER A 21 -5.70 12.43 3.66
C SER A 21 -4.77 13.17 2.70
N VAL A 22 -4.72 14.51 2.80
CA VAL A 22 -3.83 15.35 1.99
C VAL A 22 -2.38 15.14 2.42
N GLY A 23 -2.10 15.09 3.74
CA GLY A 23 -0.76 14.84 4.26
C GLY A 23 -0.20 13.49 3.83
N ILE A 24 -1.02 12.44 3.85
CA ILE A 24 -0.63 11.11 3.37
C ILE A 24 -0.33 11.14 1.86
N THR A 25 -1.18 11.81 1.07
CA THR A 25 -0.97 11.95 -0.38
C THR A 25 0.34 12.67 -0.70
N PHE A 26 0.62 13.78 -0.01
CA PHE A 26 1.89 14.51 -0.18
C PHE A 26 3.11 13.71 0.29
N ALA A 27 2.99 12.93 1.38
CA ALA A 27 4.07 12.06 1.84
C ALA A 27 4.38 10.95 0.82
N VAL A 28 3.34 10.34 0.23
CA VAL A 28 3.47 9.32 -0.83
C VAL A 28 4.13 9.91 -2.08
N VAL A 29 3.66 11.07 -2.53
CA VAL A 29 4.21 11.76 -3.71
C VAL A 29 5.65 12.22 -3.43
N GLY A 30 5.92 12.75 -2.25
CA GLY A 30 7.26 13.18 -1.83
C GLY A 30 8.25 12.02 -1.78
N LEU A 31 7.85 10.87 -1.23
CA LEU A 31 8.66 9.65 -1.21
C LEU A 31 8.91 9.13 -2.63
N ALA A 32 7.91 9.18 -3.52
CA ALA A 32 8.05 8.81 -4.92
C ALA A 32 9.08 9.69 -5.65
N ILE A 33 9.04 11.00 -5.43
CA ILE A 33 9.99 11.97 -6.01
C ILE A 33 11.39 11.80 -5.43
N TRP A 34 11.50 11.45 -4.14
CA TRP A 34 12.79 11.24 -3.50
C TRP A 34 13.47 9.95 -3.98
N LEU A 35 12.71 8.85 -4.09
CA LEU A 35 13.20 7.59 -4.65
C LEU A 35 13.63 7.75 -6.11
N SER A 36 12.87 8.50 -6.93
CA SER A 36 13.22 8.72 -8.34
C SER A 36 14.47 9.58 -8.54
N ARG A 37 14.85 10.42 -7.57
CA ARG A 37 16.05 11.27 -7.64
C ARG A 37 17.34 10.60 -7.21
N GLN A 38 17.29 9.49 -6.49
CA GLN A 38 18.47 8.92 -5.85
C GLN A 38 19.34 8.00 -6.72
N MET A 39 18.93 7.66 -7.95
CA MET A 39 19.70 6.69 -8.74
C MET A 39 19.97 7.22 -10.15
N PRO A 40 21.20 7.66 -10.46
CA PRO A 40 21.62 7.85 -11.83
C PRO A 40 21.60 6.49 -12.57
N PRO A 41 21.38 6.47 -13.89
CA PRO A 41 21.38 5.24 -14.67
C PRO A 41 22.82 4.70 -14.77
N GLU A 42 23.24 3.88 -13.81
CA GLU A 42 24.47 3.11 -13.95
C GLU A 42 24.38 2.13 -15.13
N SER A 43 25.52 1.94 -15.78
CA SER A 43 25.63 1.26 -17.06
C SER A 43 25.60 -0.26 -16.92
N GLY A 44 24.41 -0.86 -17.05
CA GLY A 44 24.27 -2.27 -17.38
C GLY A 44 24.88 -2.62 -18.76
N PRO A 45 25.30 -3.88 -18.98
CA PRO A 45 25.91 -4.32 -20.25
C PRO A 45 24.96 -4.11 -21.43
N SER A 46 25.50 -3.63 -22.57
CA SER A 46 24.69 -3.42 -23.77
C SER A 46 24.23 -4.75 -24.36
N LEU A 47 22.95 -4.83 -24.72
CA LEU A 47 22.40 -5.88 -25.56
C LEU A 47 23.00 -5.67 -26.96
N GLY A 48 23.91 -6.52 -27.39
CA GLY A 48 24.58 -6.44 -28.70
C GLY A 48 23.66 -6.72 -29.90
N GLY A 49 22.38 -6.38 -29.82
CA GLY A 49 21.40 -6.49 -30.91
C GLY A 49 20.11 -7.23 -30.53
N GLU A 50 20.16 -8.23 -29.65
CA GLU A 50 18.99 -9.02 -29.24
C GLU A 50 19.13 -9.58 -27.81
N LEU A 51 17.99 -9.75 -27.14
CA LEU A 51 17.89 -10.53 -25.90
C LEU A 51 18.04 -12.01 -26.25
N THR A 52 18.82 -12.75 -25.45
CA THR A 52 18.78 -14.22 -25.53
C THR A 52 17.38 -14.72 -25.13
N SER A 53 16.96 -15.87 -25.64
CA SER A 53 15.65 -16.48 -25.30
C SER A 53 15.43 -16.66 -23.79
N VAL A 54 16.52 -16.89 -23.04
CA VAL A 54 16.50 -16.99 -21.58
C VAL A 54 16.25 -15.63 -20.92
N GLN A 55 16.91 -14.57 -21.40
CA GLN A 55 16.74 -13.22 -20.87
C GLN A 55 15.35 -12.66 -21.18
N ASP A 56 14.82 -12.92 -22.39
CA ASP A 56 13.48 -12.51 -22.77
C ASP A 56 12.41 -13.17 -21.88
N LYS A 57 12.55 -14.48 -21.64
CA LYS A 57 11.65 -15.20 -20.73
C LYS A 57 11.76 -14.71 -19.29
N ALA A 58 12.97 -14.50 -18.77
CA ALA A 58 13.17 -13.98 -17.42
C ALA A 58 12.55 -12.58 -17.25
N LEU A 59 12.69 -11.72 -18.26
CA LEU A 59 12.10 -10.39 -18.26
C LEU A 59 10.57 -10.44 -18.29
N SER A 60 10.00 -11.27 -19.16
CA SER A 60 8.55 -11.47 -19.24
C SER A 60 7.96 -11.93 -17.91
N GLU A 61 8.58 -12.91 -17.26
CA GLU A 61 8.18 -13.39 -15.93
C GLU A 61 8.32 -12.29 -14.86
N ALA A 62 9.42 -11.54 -14.86
CA ALA A 62 9.63 -10.44 -13.90
C ALA A 62 8.58 -9.33 -14.06
N LEU A 63 8.24 -8.94 -15.30
CA LEU A 63 7.20 -7.95 -15.59
C LEU A 63 5.81 -8.49 -15.25
N GLY A 64 5.55 -9.77 -15.51
CA GLY A 64 4.33 -10.46 -15.13
C GLY A 64 4.12 -10.45 -13.61
N LEU A 65 5.16 -10.82 -12.86
CA LEU A 65 5.18 -10.76 -11.39
C LEU A 65 4.98 -9.33 -10.88
N THR A 66 5.65 -8.34 -11.47
CA THR A 66 5.50 -6.92 -11.11
C THR A 66 4.05 -6.47 -11.24
N LYS A 67 3.39 -6.78 -12.37
CA LYS A 67 1.97 -6.46 -12.60
C LYS A 67 1.06 -7.18 -11.61
N LEU A 68 1.35 -8.44 -11.30
CA LEU A 68 0.61 -9.22 -10.31
C LEU A 68 0.71 -8.57 -8.93
N LEU A 69 1.92 -8.19 -8.49
CA LEU A 69 2.15 -7.51 -7.20
C LEU A 69 1.45 -6.16 -7.14
N ILE A 70 1.42 -5.38 -8.23
CA ILE A 70 0.61 -4.15 -8.32
C ILE A 70 -0.87 -4.47 -8.11
N GLY A 71 -1.39 -5.49 -8.80
CA GLY A 71 -2.79 -5.93 -8.65
C GLY A 71 -3.15 -6.30 -7.20
N TRP A 72 -2.31 -7.08 -6.54
CA TRP A 72 -2.49 -7.43 -5.12
C TRP A 72 -2.42 -6.21 -4.21
N SER A 73 -1.52 -5.27 -4.48
CA SER A 73 -1.40 -4.03 -3.71
C SER A 73 -2.66 -3.18 -3.82
N LEU A 74 -3.23 -3.05 -5.03
CA LEU A 74 -4.52 -2.39 -5.23
C LEU A 74 -5.67 -3.13 -4.52
N GLY A 75 -5.62 -4.46 -4.50
CA GLY A 75 -6.53 -5.29 -3.72
C GLY A 75 -6.49 -4.98 -2.22
N VAL A 76 -5.30 -4.81 -1.65
CA VAL A 76 -5.13 -4.41 -0.23
C VAL A 76 -5.72 -3.03 0.04
N VAL A 77 -5.43 -2.04 -0.82
CA VAL A 77 -6.00 -0.69 -0.69
C VAL A 77 -7.54 -0.75 -0.78
N GLY A 78 -8.08 -1.53 -1.72
CA GLY A 78 -9.51 -1.76 -1.86
C GLY A 78 -10.12 -2.43 -0.63
N ALA A 79 -9.47 -3.44 -0.06
CA ALA A 79 -9.92 -4.14 1.13
C ALA A 79 -9.98 -3.21 2.35
N VAL A 80 -8.95 -2.38 2.56
CA VAL A 80 -8.93 -1.36 3.62
C VAL A 80 -10.08 -0.36 3.42
N GLY A 81 -10.26 0.14 2.20
CA GLY A 81 -11.34 1.07 1.88
C GLY A 81 -12.73 0.47 2.12
N PHE A 82 -12.95 -0.77 1.71
CA PHE A 82 -14.20 -1.49 1.92
C PHE A 82 -14.46 -1.75 3.40
N PHE A 83 -13.45 -2.15 4.15
CA PHE A 83 -13.55 -2.36 5.60
C PHE A 83 -13.91 -1.06 6.33
N LEU A 84 -13.20 0.04 6.06
CA LEU A 84 -13.48 1.32 6.69
C LEU A 84 -14.89 1.82 6.36
N LYS A 85 -15.33 1.64 5.10
CA LYS A 85 -16.69 1.96 4.69
C LYS A 85 -17.73 1.11 5.44
N GLY A 86 -17.57 -0.21 5.47
CA GLY A 86 -18.49 -1.11 6.17
C GLY A 86 -18.56 -0.81 7.67
N THR A 87 -17.45 -0.42 8.27
CA THR A 87 -17.38 -0.04 9.69
C THR A 87 -18.13 1.26 9.97
N ALA A 88 -18.03 2.24 9.06
CA ALA A 88 -18.79 3.49 9.14
C ALA A 88 -20.30 3.27 9.00
N GLU A 89 -20.72 2.38 8.10
CA GLU A 89 -22.14 2.02 7.90
C GLU A 89 -22.70 1.22 9.09
N SER A 90 -21.89 0.33 9.68
CA SER A 90 -22.29 -0.54 10.79
C SER A 90 -22.27 0.14 12.16
N LYS A 91 -21.88 1.42 12.24
CA LYS A 91 -21.70 2.19 13.51
C LYS A 91 -20.75 1.52 14.52
N LEU A 92 -19.84 0.69 14.04
CA LEU A 92 -18.82 0.05 14.87
C LEU A 92 -17.83 1.10 15.37
N THR A 93 -17.44 1.00 16.64
CA THR A 93 -16.61 2.02 17.28
C THR A 93 -15.13 1.79 16.95
N LEU A 94 -14.64 2.45 15.91
CA LEU A 94 -13.21 2.42 15.58
C LEU A 94 -12.42 3.26 16.58
N ARG A 95 -11.37 2.68 17.15
CA ARG A 95 -10.37 3.47 17.87
C ARG A 95 -9.48 4.20 16.86
N PRO A 96 -8.97 5.39 17.21
CA PRO A 96 -7.99 6.10 16.38
C PRO A 96 -6.77 5.24 16.03
N GLN A 97 -6.36 4.35 16.94
CA GLN A 97 -5.24 3.44 16.73
C GLN A 97 -5.51 2.45 15.58
N ASP A 98 -6.70 1.84 15.52
CA ASP A 98 -7.05 0.89 14.46
C ASP A 98 -7.01 1.57 13.09
N LEU A 99 -7.53 2.81 13.02
CA LEU A 99 -7.50 3.65 11.82
C LEU A 99 -6.06 3.91 11.33
N VAL A 100 -5.13 4.19 12.26
CA VAL A 100 -3.72 4.39 11.92
C VAL A 100 -3.11 3.11 11.36
N VAL A 101 -3.37 1.94 11.95
CA VAL A 101 -2.81 0.67 11.48
C VAL A 101 -3.34 0.32 10.08
N PHE A 102 -4.64 0.47 9.83
CA PHE A 102 -5.22 0.29 8.50
C PHE A 102 -4.65 1.32 7.49
N GLY A 103 -4.44 2.56 7.91
CA GLY A 103 -3.80 3.60 7.11
C GLY A 103 -2.36 3.26 6.73
N VAL A 104 -1.56 2.77 7.68
CA VAL A 104 -0.18 2.31 7.43
C VAL A 104 -0.15 1.13 6.47
N SER A 105 -1.08 0.18 6.62
CA SER A 105 -1.23 -0.93 5.68
C SER A 105 -1.49 -0.44 4.25
N ALA A 106 -2.47 0.44 4.07
CA ALA A 106 -2.79 1.01 2.77
C ALA A 106 -1.63 1.82 2.19
N LEU A 107 -0.91 2.58 3.02
CA LEU A 107 0.27 3.34 2.63
C LEU A 107 1.39 2.42 2.10
N LEU A 108 1.67 1.31 2.79
CA LEU A 108 2.67 0.32 2.36
C LEU A 108 2.28 -0.33 1.02
N ALA A 109 1.00 -0.61 0.81
CA ALA A 109 0.50 -1.11 -0.47
C ALA A 109 0.68 -0.08 -1.59
N LEU A 110 0.40 1.20 -1.34
CA LEU A 110 0.65 2.27 -2.31
C LEU A 110 2.13 2.42 -2.65
N ILE A 111 3.02 2.29 -1.65
CA ILE A 111 4.47 2.26 -1.88
C ILE A 111 4.85 1.08 -2.78
N ALA A 112 4.27 -0.11 -2.56
CA ALA A 112 4.50 -1.27 -3.42
C ALA A 112 4.03 -1.01 -4.87
N VAL A 113 2.88 -0.35 -5.07
CA VAL A 113 2.43 0.07 -6.41
C VAL A 113 3.44 1.00 -7.07
N LEU A 114 3.89 2.03 -6.36
CA LEU A 114 4.85 3.00 -6.89
C LEU A 114 6.17 2.34 -7.30
N LEU A 115 6.70 1.46 -6.46
CA LEU A 115 7.91 0.69 -6.75
C LEU A 115 7.72 -0.19 -8.00
N GLY A 116 6.56 -0.84 -8.12
CA GLY A 116 6.21 -1.63 -9.31
C GLY A 116 6.14 -0.79 -10.59
N CYS A 117 5.53 0.40 -10.54
CA CYS A 117 5.51 1.33 -11.66
C CYS A 117 6.93 1.76 -12.07
N GLN A 118 7.82 2.01 -11.10
CA GLN A 118 9.22 2.34 -11.38
C GLN A 118 9.98 1.17 -12.03
N VAL A 119 9.76 -0.08 -11.58
CA VAL A 119 10.31 -1.29 -12.22
C VAL A 119 9.91 -1.34 -13.71
N LEU A 120 8.62 -1.13 -14.01
CA LEU A 120 8.12 -1.15 -15.39
C LEU A 120 8.74 -0.03 -16.23
N SER A 121 8.76 1.21 -15.73
CA SER A 121 9.34 2.36 -16.44
C SER A 121 10.83 2.19 -16.71
N ASN A 122 11.61 1.73 -15.73
CA ASN A 122 13.04 1.51 -15.88
C ASN A 122 13.34 0.33 -16.81
N ALA A 123 12.57 -0.75 -16.75
CA ALA A 123 12.72 -1.87 -17.67
C ALA A 123 12.49 -1.44 -19.13
N VAL A 124 11.45 -0.64 -19.39
CA VAL A 124 11.18 -0.09 -20.73
C VAL A 124 12.29 0.85 -21.19
N LEU A 125 12.79 1.72 -20.31
CA LEU A 125 13.89 2.62 -20.63
C LEU A 125 15.17 1.85 -20.96
N LEU A 126 15.53 0.84 -20.18
CA LEU A 126 16.71 0.01 -20.44
C LEU A 126 16.59 -0.75 -21.75
N LEU A 127 15.43 -1.32 -22.05
CA LEU A 127 15.18 -1.95 -23.35
C LEU A 127 15.29 -0.95 -24.50
N HIS A 128 14.77 0.27 -24.34
CA HIS A 128 14.89 1.32 -25.35
C HIS A 128 16.35 1.74 -25.59
N LEU A 129 17.16 1.74 -24.54
CA LEU A 129 18.61 1.96 -24.60
C LEU A 129 19.41 0.73 -25.04
N ASN A 130 18.74 -0.34 -25.45
CA ASN A 130 19.34 -1.62 -25.82
C ASN A 130 20.28 -2.14 -24.71
N ARG A 131 19.83 -2.06 -23.45
CA ARG A 131 20.51 -2.59 -22.26
C ARG A 131 19.67 -3.66 -21.61
N ASN A 132 20.33 -4.65 -21.02
CA ASN A 132 19.66 -5.77 -20.38
C ASN A 132 19.09 -5.33 -19.02
N PRO A 133 17.76 -5.33 -18.81
CA PRO A 133 17.16 -5.01 -17.51
C PRO A 133 17.25 -6.16 -16.50
N VAL A 134 17.57 -7.38 -16.95
CA VAL A 134 17.61 -8.57 -16.08
C VAL A 134 18.91 -8.57 -15.27
N GLY A 135 18.77 -8.48 -13.94
CA GLY A 135 19.91 -8.40 -13.02
C GLY A 135 20.55 -7.00 -12.97
N ASP A 136 19.90 -6.00 -13.55
CA ASP A 136 20.37 -4.62 -13.51
C ASP A 136 20.28 -4.08 -12.06
N PRO A 137 21.35 -3.45 -11.54
CA PRO A 137 21.40 -2.96 -10.17
C PRO A 137 20.37 -1.86 -9.88
N ILE A 138 19.75 -1.28 -10.90
CA ILE A 138 18.67 -0.31 -10.74
C ILE A 138 17.34 -1.04 -10.58
N VAL A 139 17.03 -2.03 -11.42
CA VAL A 139 15.69 -2.67 -11.46
C VAL A 139 15.50 -3.69 -10.34
N ASP A 140 16.52 -4.49 -10.04
CA ASP A 140 16.43 -5.62 -9.08
C ASP A 140 16.12 -5.17 -7.63
N PRO A 141 16.70 -4.07 -7.10
CA PRO A 141 16.32 -3.58 -5.78
C PRO A 141 14.86 -3.14 -5.72
N TYR A 142 14.34 -2.46 -6.74
CA TYR A 142 12.94 -2.00 -6.73
C TYR A 142 11.96 -3.17 -6.70
N LEU A 143 12.24 -4.24 -7.45
CA LEU A 143 11.42 -5.45 -7.43
C LEU A 143 11.41 -6.10 -6.04
N LYS A 144 12.57 -6.20 -5.38
CA LYS A 144 12.70 -6.72 -4.01
C LYS A 144 11.97 -5.82 -3.00
N TRP A 145 12.11 -4.51 -3.13
CA TRP A 145 11.44 -3.54 -2.25
C TRP A 145 9.92 -3.55 -2.45
N GLN A 146 9.44 -3.68 -3.69
CA GLN A 146 8.01 -3.83 -3.99
C GLN A 146 7.44 -5.06 -3.27
N TYR A 147 8.11 -6.21 -3.42
CA TYR A 147 7.70 -7.43 -2.75
C TYR A 147 7.66 -7.28 -1.23
N ARG A 148 8.73 -6.75 -0.62
CA ARG A 148 8.80 -6.52 0.83
C ARG A 148 7.72 -5.57 1.33
N ALA A 149 7.47 -4.48 0.62
CA ALA A 149 6.44 -3.51 0.97
C ALA A 149 5.03 -4.14 0.93
N LEU A 150 4.75 -4.96 -0.09
CA LEU A 150 3.48 -5.68 -0.17
C LEU A 150 3.33 -6.71 0.94
N VAL A 151 4.36 -7.53 1.21
CA VAL A 151 4.32 -8.50 2.31
C VAL A 151 4.11 -7.82 3.65
N ALA A 152 4.82 -6.72 3.91
CA ALA A 152 4.63 -5.92 5.12
C ALA A 152 3.21 -5.37 5.21
N SER A 153 2.66 -4.85 4.12
CA SER A 153 1.28 -4.37 4.04
C SER A 153 0.27 -5.46 4.40
N VAL A 154 0.39 -6.65 3.78
CA VAL A 154 -0.49 -7.78 4.05
C VAL A 154 -0.38 -8.26 5.50
N LEU A 155 0.83 -8.35 6.06
CA LEU A 155 1.02 -8.74 7.46
C LEU A 155 0.38 -7.74 8.42
N VAL A 156 0.58 -6.44 8.19
CA VAL A 156 -0.05 -5.39 9.00
C VAL A 156 -1.57 -5.46 8.89
N LEU A 157 -2.12 -5.70 7.69
CA LEU A 157 -3.56 -5.84 7.49
C LEU A 157 -4.13 -7.05 8.27
N ILE A 158 -3.48 -8.20 8.19
CA ILE A 158 -3.91 -9.42 8.90
C ILE A 158 -3.87 -9.19 10.41
N LEU A 159 -2.77 -8.62 10.93
CA LEU A 159 -2.65 -8.29 12.35
C LEU A 159 -3.71 -7.30 12.80
N ALA A 160 -4.00 -6.26 12.01
CA ALA A 160 -5.04 -5.28 12.29
C ALA A 160 -6.43 -5.93 12.35
N GLY A 161 -6.74 -6.80 11.39
CA GLY A 161 -7.99 -7.56 11.37
C GLY A 161 -8.13 -8.45 12.60
N LEU A 162 -7.10 -9.25 12.92
CA LEU A 162 -7.10 -10.11 14.10
C LEU A 162 -7.28 -9.32 15.40
N GLN A 163 -6.56 -8.21 15.58
CA GLN A 163 -6.69 -7.36 16.75
C GLN A 163 -8.10 -6.77 16.88
N PHE A 164 -8.69 -6.34 15.77
CA PHE A 164 -10.05 -5.81 15.75
C PHE A 164 -11.07 -6.87 16.16
N PHE A 165 -11.06 -8.05 15.53
CA PHE A 165 -12.03 -9.12 15.82
C PHE A 165 -11.85 -9.73 17.21
N TRP A 166 -10.61 -9.91 17.67
CA TRP A 166 -10.36 -10.46 19.00
C TRP A 166 -10.95 -9.54 20.09
N ARG A 167 -10.77 -8.24 19.94
CA ARG A 167 -11.29 -7.25 20.88
C ARG A 167 -12.81 -7.17 20.90
N ASP A 168 -13.45 -7.22 19.74
CA ASP A 168 -14.92 -7.21 19.66
C ASP A 168 -15.53 -8.51 20.21
N GLY A 169 -14.82 -9.64 20.12
CA GLY A 169 -15.22 -10.91 20.72
C GLY A 169 -15.22 -10.90 22.25
N GLU A 170 -14.24 -10.26 22.88
CA GLU A 170 -14.15 -10.13 24.35
C GLU A 170 -15.25 -9.23 24.94
N GLY A 171 -15.72 -8.23 24.17
CA GLY A 171 -16.79 -7.32 24.61
C GLY A 171 -18.18 -7.96 24.74
N ASN A 172 -18.44 -9.07 24.03
CA ASN A 172 -19.73 -9.76 24.04
C ASN A 172 -19.83 -10.91 25.08
N ALA A 173 -18.71 -11.31 25.71
CA ALA A 173 -18.71 -12.44 26.63
C ALA A 173 -19.18 -12.08 28.06
N THR A 174 -19.25 -10.80 28.42
CA THR A 174 -19.50 -10.35 29.82
C THR A 174 -20.96 -10.02 30.14
N THR A 175 -21.90 -10.12 29.19
CA THR A 175 -23.32 -9.74 29.40
C THR A 175 -24.27 -10.91 29.71
N THR A 176 -23.79 -12.13 29.92
CA THR A 176 -24.63 -13.28 30.31
C THR A 176 -24.35 -13.72 31.75
N THR A 177 -24.60 -12.83 32.73
CA THR A 177 -24.86 -13.31 34.09
C THR A 177 -26.36 -13.58 34.19
N PRO A 178 -26.82 -14.84 34.27
CA PRO A 178 -28.23 -15.13 34.46
C PRO A 178 -28.66 -14.55 35.80
N ALA A 179 -29.76 -13.81 35.80
CA ALA A 179 -30.42 -13.37 37.02
C ALA A 179 -30.68 -14.61 37.89
N ALA A 180 -30.07 -14.65 39.07
CA ALA A 180 -30.30 -15.69 40.05
C ALA A 180 -31.76 -15.62 40.54
N PRO A 181 -32.41 -16.78 40.79
CA PRO A 181 -33.84 -16.90 41.07
C PRO A 181 -34.28 -16.26 42.39
#